data_AF-A0A429IUA2-F1
#
_entry.id   AF-A0A429IUA2-F1
#
_cell.length_a   1.000
_cell.length_b   1.000
_cell.length_c   1.000
_cell.angle_alpha   90.00
_cell.angle_beta   90.00
_cell.angle_gamma   90.00
#
_symmetry.space_group_name_H-M   'P 1'
#
loop_
_entity.id
_entity.type
_entity.pdbx_description
1 polymer ?
#
loop_
_entity_poly.entity_id
_entity_poly.type
_entity_poly.pdbx_seq_one_letter_code
_entity_poly.pdbx_strand_id
1 'polypeptide(L)'
;MSKRKDGQRQQDRAAARELVGTVLGTVRYADDGPPAEDALEAGASMLAAAPAGPEAVGAALLAAAEDAVRRCWQGGWQPADLERIVRRETGGGPRTAVVVDAMAAEAQRAGRAAERARGPRWAAQLSDLEAHVWWAPEPGYLEELARRRRSSRFETAYDVLAALRVLARLPRITPLPAARPVRAHTPAESRTLGRIRGLLAKAEATDYPEEAEALSAKAQELMARHSIDEALLDHAGTDAGSGTGRTTAPAAIRIGIEGPYEQAKALLLDAVAAANRCQAVWSGDVGFSTLIGFEADLEAAELLYTSLLLQATTAMHRAGDAHHSHGRSRRTRDFRQTFLVAYADRIRTRLTAATDEATTEAATTTPAL
;
A
#
# COMPACT_ATOMS: atom_id res chain seq x y z
N MET A 1 10.16 27.44 42.56
CA MET A 1 10.16 25.97 42.36
C MET A 1 9.80 25.55 40.92
N SER A 2 8.90 26.25 40.21
CA SER A 2 8.55 25.93 38.80
C SER A 2 9.74 25.97 37.84
N LYS A 3 10.52 27.07 37.81
CA LYS A 3 11.68 27.21 36.89
C LYS A 3 12.76 26.13 37.02
N ARG A 4 12.97 25.57 38.23
CA ARG A 4 13.92 24.48 38.45
C ARG A 4 13.40 23.14 37.93
N LYS A 5 12.08 22.88 38.08
CA LYS A 5 11.44 21.68 37.52
C LYS A 5 11.41 21.73 35.99
N ASP A 6 11.14 22.89 35.41
CA ASP A 6 11.13 23.04 33.95
C ASP A 6 12.53 22.89 33.34
N GLY A 7 13.56 23.40 34.02
CA GLY A 7 14.96 23.20 33.63
C GLY A 7 15.38 21.73 33.65
N GLN A 8 15.00 20.98 34.70
CA GLN A 8 15.28 19.55 34.79
C GLN A 8 14.58 18.76 33.67
N ARG A 9 13.28 19.00 33.43
CA ARG A 9 12.55 18.32 32.34
C ARG A 9 13.18 18.59 30.97
N GLN A 10 13.65 19.80 30.72
CA GLN A 10 14.32 20.15 29.47
C GLN A 10 15.66 19.41 29.33
N GLN A 11 16.41 19.28 30.42
CA GLN A 11 17.65 18.51 30.47
C GLN A 11 17.40 17.02 30.23
N ASP A 12 16.39 16.43 30.87
CA ASP A 12 15.99 15.03 30.70
C ASP A 12 15.57 14.76 29.25
N ARG A 13 14.79 15.67 28.63
CA ARG A 13 14.42 15.58 27.21
C ARG A 13 15.63 15.65 26.27
N ALA A 14 16.62 16.50 26.56
CA ALA A 14 17.83 16.58 25.77
C ALA A 14 18.66 15.29 25.88
N ALA A 15 18.86 14.79 27.10
CA ALA A 15 19.58 13.54 27.36
C ALA A 15 18.89 12.33 26.71
N ALA A 16 17.55 12.25 26.77
CA ALA A 16 16.78 11.20 26.11
C ALA A 16 16.94 11.23 24.58
N ARG A 17 16.95 12.42 23.96
CA ARG A 17 17.15 12.56 22.51
C ARG A 17 18.55 12.12 22.08
N GLU A 18 19.58 12.48 22.84
CA GLU A 18 20.96 12.05 22.57
C GLU A 18 21.11 10.53 22.69
N LEU A 19 20.55 9.94 23.75
CA LEU A 19 20.54 8.50 23.94
C LEU A 19 19.80 7.77 22.81
N VAL A 20 18.59 8.20 22.46
CA VAL A 20 17.82 7.64 21.34
C VAL A 20 18.57 7.76 20.02
N GLY A 21 19.20 8.91 19.76
CA GLY A 21 20.01 9.11 18.56
C GLY A 21 21.20 8.13 18.48
N THR A 22 21.88 7.92 19.61
CA THR A 22 22.98 6.95 19.71
C THR A 22 22.50 5.53 19.47
N VAL A 23 21.43 5.11 20.16
CA VAL A 23 20.83 3.77 20.01
C VAL A 23 20.37 3.53 18.57
N LEU A 24 19.66 4.49 17.96
CA LEU A 24 19.22 4.37 16.57
C LEU A 24 20.40 4.30 15.59
N GLY A 25 21.50 5.00 15.85
CA GLY A 25 22.73 4.88 15.07
C GLY A 25 23.27 3.45 15.10
N THR A 26 23.47 2.90 16.29
CA THR A 26 23.94 1.51 16.48
C THR A 26 22.98 0.50 15.86
N VAL A 27 21.69 0.61 16.17
CA VAL A 27 20.65 -0.26 15.64
C VAL A 27 20.53 -0.17 14.13
N ARG A 28 20.79 0.97 13.49
CA ARG A 28 20.69 1.10 12.03
C ARG A 28 21.82 0.39 11.30
N TYR A 29 23.04 0.49 11.82
CA TYR A 29 24.26 0.00 11.14
C TYR A 29 24.70 -1.40 11.58
N ALA A 30 24.04 -2.01 12.57
CA ALA A 30 24.25 -3.42 12.90
C ALA A 30 23.99 -4.31 11.67
N ASP A 31 24.84 -5.33 11.47
CA ASP A 31 24.66 -6.33 10.42
C ASP A 31 23.36 -7.12 10.62
N ASP A 32 22.82 -7.69 9.53
CA ASP A 32 21.59 -8.47 9.59
C ASP A 32 21.78 -9.83 10.30
N GLY A 33 20.69 -10.40 10.81
CA GLY A 33 20.71 -11.64 11.60
C GLY A 33 20.97 -11.39 13.09
N PRO A 34 21.71 -12.28 13.79
CA PRO A 34 21.95 -12.16 15.23
C PRO A 34 22.49 -10.79 15.71
N PRO A 35 23.44 -10.13 15.00
CA PRO A 35 23.93 -8.82 15.42
C PRO A 35 22.85 -7.73 15.46
N ALA A 36 21.85 -7.79 14.58
CA ALA A 36 20.72 -6.87 14.60
C ALA A 36 19.83 -7.11 15.82
N GLU A 37 19.58 -8.38 16.16
CA GLU A 37 18.79 -8.76 17.33
C GLU A 37 19.48 -8.30 18.61
N ASP A 38 20.78 -8.56 18.75
CA ASP A 38 21.58 -8.12 19.90
C ASP A 38 21.56 -6.58 20.05
N ALA A 39 21.70 -5.84 18.94
CA ALA A 39 21.67 -4.38 18.97
C ALA A 39 20.28 -3.83 19.36
N LEU A 40 19.20 -4.48 18.89
CA LEU A 40 17.83 -4.13 19.26
C LEU A 40 17.56 -4.40 20.74
N GLU A 41 17.98 -5.54 21.27
CA GLU A 41 17.82 -5.90 22.68
C GLU A 41 18.64 -4.98 23.59
N ALA A 42 19.92 -4.76 23.27
CA ALA A 42 20.77 -3.84 24.01
C ALA A 42 20.20 -2.41 24.00
N GLY A 43 19.78 -1.93 22.83
CA GLY A 43 19.14 -0.63 22.68
C GLY A 43 17.86 -0.49 23.49
N ALA A 44 16.96 -1.48 23.41
CA ALA A 44 15.72 -1.49 24.17
C ALA A 44 15.98 -1.51 25.69
N SER A 45 16.98 -2.27 26.15
CA SER A 45 17.40 -2.30 27.55
C SER A 45 17.92 -0.93 28.03
N MET A 46 18.79 -0.29 27.25
CA MET A 46 19.32 1.05 27.55
C MET A 46 18.20 2.10 27.62
N LEU A 47 17.23 2.05 26.71
CA LEU A 47 16.11 2.99 26.69
C LEU A 47 15.13 2.74 27.84
N ALA A 48 14.85 1.48 28.18
CA ALA A 48 13.98 1.12 29.29
C ALA A 48 14.57 1.52 30.66
N ALA A 49 15.90 1.50 30.80
CA ALA A 49 16.63 1.87 32.01
C ALA A 49 17.13 3.32 32.04
N ALA A 50 16.75 4.15 31.05
CA ALA A 50 17.30 5.50 30.89
C ALA A 50 16.98 6.40 32.11
N PRO A 51 17.99 7.10 32.68
CA PRO A 51 17.78 8.00 33.83
C PRO A 51 16.83 9.17 33.55
N ALA A 52 16.72 9.59 32.28
CA ALA A 52 15.80 10.65 31.85
C ALA A 52 14.31 10.29 32.04
N GLY A 53 14.00 9.02 32.31
CA GLY A 53 12.66 8.54 32.58
C GLY A 53 11.83 8.22 31.32
N PRO A 54 10.72 7.48 31.49
CA PRO A 54 9.94 6.94 30.38
C PRO A 54 9.23 8.01 29.55
N GLU A 55 8.83 9.13 30.14
CA GLU A 55 8.17 10.25 29.43
C GLU A 55 9.12 10.90 28.42
N ALA A 56 10.35 11.21 28.85
CA ALA A 56 11.35 11.84 28.00
C ALA A 56 11.83 10.90 26.87
N VAL A 57 12.05 9.62 27.18
CA VAL A 57 12.39 8.59 26.19
C VAL A 57 11.24 8.38 25.20
N GLY A 58 10.00 8.32 25.68
CA GLY A 58 8.82 8.15 24.84
C GLY A 58 8.62 9.30 23.86
N ALA A 59 8.78 10.54 24.33
CA ALA A 59 8.73 11.71 23.47
C ALA A 59 9.86 11.72 22.43
N ALA A 60 11.06 11.29 22.80
CA ALA A 60 12.21 11.20 21.89
C ALA A 60 12.03 10.12 20.82
N LEU A 61 11.49 8.94 21.18
CA LEU A 61 11.19 7.86 20.24
C LEU A 61 10.05 8.21 19.28
N LEU A 62 8.98 8.86 19.77
CA LEU A 62 7.90 9.33 18.90
C LEU A 62 8.40 10.35 17.87
N ALA A 63 9.18 11.35 18.32
CA ALA A 63 9.77 12.34 17.43
C ALA A 63 10.69 11.71 16.37
N ALA A 64 11.48 10.70 16.77
CA ALA A 64 12.33 9.94 15.84
C ALA A 64 11.49 9.17 14.81
N ALA A 65 10.32 8.64 15.22
CA ALA A 65 9.40 7.93 14.34
C ALA A 65 8.69 8.86 13.35
N GLU A 66 8.21 10.02 13.80
CA GLU A 66 7.66 11.06 12.93
C GLU A 66 8.68 11.50 11.87
N ASP A 67 9.94 11.72 12.29
CA ASP A 67 11.01 12.10 11.37
C ASP A 67 11.42 10.97 10.42
N ALA A 68 11.36 9.71 10.84
CA ALA A 68 11.58 8.57 9.95
C ALA A 68 10.50 8.52 8.85
N VAL A 69 9.22 8.59 9.24
CA VAL A 69 8.10 8.63 8.29
C VAL A 69 8.21 9.82 7.35
N ARG A 70 8.50 11.01 7.87
CA ARG A 70 8.73 12.22 7.06
C ARG A 70 9.78 11.98 5.99
N ARG A 71 10.94 11.43 6.36
CA ARG A 71 12.04 11.13 5.43
C ARG A 71 11.63 10.11 4.37
N CYS A 72 10.87 9.08 4.74
CA CYS A 72 10.36 8.11 3.78
C CYS A 72 9.39 8.75 2.79
N TRP A 73 8.45 9.58 3.25
CA TRP A 73 7.53 10.31 2.36
C TRP A 73 8.26 11.27 1.43
N GLN A 74 9.28 12.00 1.92
CA GLN A 74 10.15 12.82 1.09
C GLN A 74 11.00 11.98 0.12
N GLY A 75 11.30 10.73 0.49
CA GLY A 75 11.97 9.73 -0.34
C GLY A 75 11.06 9.03 -1.34
N GLY A 76 9.82 9.50 -1.51
CA GLY A 76 8.89 9.01 -2.52
C GLY A 76 7.96 7.89 -2.07
N TRP A 77 8.04 7.42 -0.83
CA TRP A 77 7.18 6.37 -0.28
C TRP A 77 5.78 6.85 0.06
N GLN A 78 4.78 5.97 -0.08
CA GLN A 78 3.39 6.23 0.30
C GLN A 78 3.02 5.48 1.59
N PRO A 79 1.96 5.89 2.32
CA PRO A 79 1.55 5.23 3.58
C PRO A 79 1.36 3.71 3.45
N ALA A 80 0.66 3.26 2.41
CA ALA A 80 0.46 1.83 2.17
C ALA A 80 1.77 1.08 1.90
N ASP A 81 2.78 1.74 1.29
CA ASP A 81 4.09 1.13 1.07
C ASP A 81 4.81 0.88 2.40
N LEU A 82 4.78 1.87 3.31
CA LEU A 82 5.48 1.78 4.60
C LEU A 82 4.91 0.69 5.48
N GLU A 83 3.58 0.63 5.61
CA GLU A 83 2.89 -0.40 6.38
C GLU A 83 3.24 -1.79 5.85
N ARG A 84 3.11 -2.00 4.52
CA ARG A 84 3.36 -3.29 3.88
C ARG A 84 4.81 -3.74 4.04
N ILE A 85 5.78 -2.85 3.82
CA ILE A 85 7.20 -3.22 3.92
C ILE A 85 7.55 -3.57 5.35
N VAL A 86 7.09 -2.79 6.34
CA VAL A 86 7.35 -3.09 7.75
C VAL A 86 6.69 -4.40 8.14
N ARG A 87 5.43 -4.62 7.76
CA ARG A 87 4.74 -5.90 7.99
C ARG A 87 5.52 -7.08 7.40
N ARG A 88 6.03 -6.95 6.18
CA ARG A 88 6.81 -7.99 5.50
C ARG A 88 8.13 -8.29 6.21
N GLU A 89 8.91 -7.26 6.51
CA GLU A 89 10.26 -7.41 7.08
C GLU A 89 10.23 -7.82 8.56
N THR A 90 9.17 -7.46 9.29
CA THR A 90 9.11 -7.73 10.73
C THR A 90 8.14 -8.82 11.14
N GLY A 91 7.43 -9.45 10.19
CA GLY A 91 6.39 -10.44 10.47
C GLY A 91 5.05 -9.86 10.97
N GLY A 92 4.86 -8.54 10.83
CA GLY A 92 3.62 -7.85 11.19
C GLY A 92 3.45 -7.52 12.68
N GLY A 93 2.19 -7.33 13.06
CA GLY A 93 1.78 -7.18 14.45
C GLY A 93 2.25 -5.88 15.11
N PRO A 94 2.88 -5.94 16.30
CA PRO A 94 3.24 -4.77 17.10
C PRO A 94 4.04 -3.70 16.34
N ARG A 95 5.02 -4.11 15.53
CA ARG A 95 5.95 -3.21 14.82
C ARG A 95 5.27 -2.45 13.69
N THR A 96 4.37 -3.12 12.96
CA THR A 96 3.54 -2.48 11.93
C THR A 96 2.64 -1.40 12.51
N ALA A 97 1.98 -1.69 13.63
CA ALA A 97 1.13 -0.72 14.29
C ALA A 97 1.89 0.51 14.81
N VAL A 98 3.17 0.35 15.22
CA VAL A 98 4.03 1.51 15.55
C VAL A 98 4.23 2.44 14.35
N VAL A 99 4.40 1.88 13.15
CA VAL A 99 4.57 2.69 11.94
C VAL A 99 3.28 3.39 11.55
N VAL A 100 2.12 2.73 11.69
CA VAL A 100 0.81 3.35 11.48
C VAL A 100 0.58 4.51 12.45
N ASP A 101 0.90 4.34 13.73
CA ASP A 101 0.83 5.41 14.73
C ASP A 101 1.79 6.57 14.37
N ALA A 102 3.03 6.28 13.96
CA ALA A 102 3.99 7.29 13.52
C ALA A 102 3.50 8.07 12.28
N MET A 103 2.82 7.40 11.35
CA MET A 103 2.17 8.04 10.21
C MET A 103 1.03 8.96 10.64
N ALA A 104 0.22 8.54 11.60
CA ALA A 104 -0.85 9.36 12.16
C ALA A 104 -0.31 10.64 12.82
N ALA A 105 0.76 10.50 13.63
CA ALA A 105 1.43 11.61 14.29
C ALA A 105 2.00 12.61 13.28
N GLU A 106 2.76 12.12 12.30
CA GLU A 106 3.39 12.97 11.29
C GLU A 106 2.37 13.63 10.36
N ALA A 107 1.26 12.95 10.03
CA ALA A 107 0.15 13.53 9.27
C ALA A 107 -0.54 14.66 10.05
N GLN A 108 -0.84 14.44 11.34
CA GLN A 108 -1.43 15.46 12.23
C GLN A 108 -0.50 16.68 12.34
N ARG A 109 0.80 16.44 12.54
CA ARG A 109 1.82 17.49 12.67
C ARG A 109 2.06 18.26 11.37
N ALA A 110 1.99 17.60 10.22
CA ALA A 110 2.11 18.26 8.91
C ALA A 110 0.86 19.09 8.55
N GLY A 111 -0.31 18.70 9.07
CA GLY A 111 -1.56 19.42 8.93
C GLY A 111 -2.23 19.28 7.56
N ARG A 112 -3.43 19.84 7.45
CA ARG A 112 -4.33 19.66 6.29
C ARG A 112 -3.77 20.20 4.97
N ALA A 113 -2.90 21.21 5.02
CA ALA A 113 -2.30 21.77 3.80
C ALA A 113 -1.34 20.77 3.13
N ALA A 114 -0.50 20.10 3.92
CA ALA A 114 0.41 19.06 3.43
C ALA A 114 -0.35 17.82 2.95
N GLU A 115 -1.40 17.42 3.66
CA GLU A 115 -2.30 16.33 3.24
C GLU A 115 -2.93 16.62 1.87
N ARG A 116 -3.50 17.82 1.66
CA ARG A 116 -4.07 18.21 0.37
C ARG A 116 -3.05 18.20 -0.76
N ALA A 117 -1.81 18.63 -0.49
CA ALA A 117 -0.74 18.62 -1.48
C ALA A 117 -0.33 17.20 -1.94
N ARG A 118 -0.57 16.18 -1.12
CA ARG A 118 -0.33 14.77 -1.46
C ARG A 118 -1.52 14.10 -2.17
N GLY A 119 -2.69 14.73 -2.10
CA GLY A 119 -3.89 14.36 -2.85
C GLY A 119 -4.76 13.28 -2.20
N PRO A 120 -5.92 12.97 -2.82
CA PRO A 120 -6.98 12.17 -2.21
C PRO A 120 -6.57 10.72 -1.95
N ARG A 121 -5.81 10.09 -2.87
CA ARG A 121 -5.36 8.70 -2.71
C ARG A 121 -4.46 8.53 -1.49
N TRP A 122 -3.57 9.51 -1.24
CA TRP A 122 -2.71 9.49 -0.05
C TRP A 122 -3.52 9.56 1.25
N ALA A 123 -4.56 10.41 1.29
CA ALA A 123 -5.46 10.52 2.43
C ALA A 123 -6.34 9.27 2.61
N ALA A 124 -6.79 8.66 1.51
CA ALA A 124 -7.53 7.40 1.54
C ALA A 124 -6.67 6.29 2.15
N GLN A 125 -5.39 6.17 1.77
CA GLN A 125 -4.49 5.17 2.36
C GLN A 125 -4.34 5.33 3.88
N LEU A 126 -4.20 6.56 4.40
CA LEU A 126 -4.18 6.75 5.86
C LEU A 126 -5.51 6.38 6.52
N SER A 127 -6.63 6.62 5.84
CA SER A 127 -7.96 6.29 6.34
C SER A 127 -8.17 4.77 6.38
N ASP A 128 -7.78 4.06 5.31
CA ASP A 128 -7.84 2.60 5.20
C ASP A 128 -6.94 1.90 6.23
N LEU A 129 -5.82 2.53 6.57
CA LEU A 129 -4.91 2.08 7.64
C LEU A 129 -5.37 2.47 9.05
N GLU A 130 -6.49 3.19 9.19
CA GLU A 130 -6.97 3.77 10.45
C GLU A 130 -5.89 4.58 11.18
N ALA A 131 -5.05 5.30 10.42
CA ALA A 131 -3.91 6.06 10.93
C ALA A 131 -4.37 7.37 11.61
N HIS A 132 -4.94 7.25 12.81
CA HIS A 132 -5.38 8.36 13.65
C HIS A 132 -4.68 8.38 15.01
N VAL A 133 -4.36 9.58 15.50
CA VAL A 133 -3.74 9.75 16.83
C VAL A 133 -4.77 9.41 17.91
N TRP A 134 -4.53 8.32 18.65
CA TRP A 134 -5.44 7.80 19.68
C TRP A 134 -4.92 7.98 21.11
N TRP A 135 -3.66 8.40 21.29
CA TRP A 135 -3.03 8.59 22.60
C TRP A 135 -3.15 10.05 23.06
N ALA A 136 -3.12 10.24 24.38
CA ALA A 136 -3.07 11.56 25.00
C ALA A 136 -1.61 12.10 25.05
N PRO A 137 -1.42 13.42 25.12
CA PRO A 137 -0.08 14.02 25.31
C PRO A 137 0.61 13.56 26.60
N GLU A 138 -0.17 13.35 27.66
CA GLU A 138 0.27 12.78 28.94
C GLU A 138 -0.60 11.55 29.25
N PRO A 139 -0.02 10.38 29.59
CA PRO A 139 1.41 10.11 29.83
C PRO A 139 2.28 10.00 28.57
N GLY A 140 1.68 10.12 27.37
CA GLY A 140 2.38 10.09 26.09
C GLY A 140 2.32 8.72 25.39
N TYR A 141 2.76 8.70 24.13
CA TYR A 141 2.56 7.58 23.21
C TYR A 141 3.04 6.22 23.73
N LEU A 142 4.30 6.10 24.20
CA LEU A 142 4.84 4.79 24.57
C LEU A 142 4.20 4.18 25.81
N GLU A 143 3.83 4.99 26.79
CA GLU A 143 3.19 4.48 28.01
C GLU A 143 1.75 4.02 27.70
N GLU A 144 1.03 4.78 26.86
CA GLU A 144 -0.27 4.41 26.32
C GLU A 144 -0.20 3.11 25.48
N LEU A 145 0.82 3.01 24.63
CA LEU A 145 1.07 1.84 23.79
C LEU A 145 1.35 0.60 24.63
N ALA A 146 2.26 0.72 25.60
CA ALA A 146 2.61 -0.35 26.52
C ALA A 146 1.38 -0.86 27.28
N ARG A 147 0.55 0.07 27.79
CA ARG A 147 -0.70 -0.27 28.47
C ARG A 147 -1.71 -0.95 27.57
N ARG A 148 -1.92 -0.43 26.35
CA ARG A 148 -2.87 -0.99 25.37
C ARG A 148 -2.48 -2.41 24.95
N ARG A 149 -1.17 -2.67 24.84
CA ARG A 149 -0.63 -3.98 24.45
C ARG A 149 -0.33 -4.92 25.62
N ARG A 150 -0.39 -4.43 26.85
CA ARG A 150 0.05 -5.14 28.07
C ARG A 150 1.52 -5.59 27.97
N SER A 151 2.35 -4.78 27.33
CA SER A 151 3.78 -5.03 27.15
C SER A 151 4.62 -4.24 28.15
N SER A 152 5.83 -4.75 28.41
CA SER A 152 6.85 -4.05 29.16
C SER A 152 7.41 -2.86 28.38
N ARG A 153 8.11 -1.96 29.09
CA ARG A 153 8.83 -0.85 28.45
C ARG A 153 9.92 -1.35 27.50
N PHE A 154 10.58 -2.44 27.87
CA PHE A 154 11.57 -3.10 27.04
C PHE A 154 10.96 -3.58 25.72
N GLU A 155 9.89 -4.39 25.77
CA GLU A 155 9.23 -4.92 24.56
C GLU A 155 8.71 -3.79 23.67
N THR A 156 8.15 -2.75 24.27
CA THR A 156 7.64 -1.58 23.54
C THR A 156 8.77 -0.81 22.85
N ALA A 157 9.89 -0.57 23.55
CA ALA A 157 11.07 0.06 22.96
C ALA A 157 11.68 -0.80 21.85
N TYR A 158 11.76 -2.12 22.06
CA TYR A 158 12.23 -3.07 21.07
C TYR A 158 11.40 -2.99 19.78
N ASP A 159 10.07 -3.03 19.88
CA ASP A 159 9.18 -2.97 18.71
C ASP A 159 9.34 -1.65 17.94
N VAL A 160 9.52 -0.53 18.64
CA VAL A 160 9.76 0.77 18.02
C VAL A 160 11.11 0.79 17.32
N LEU A 161 12.18 0.31 17.97
CA LEU A 161 13.51 0.26 17.36
C LEU A 161 13.53 -0.65 16.12
N ALA A 162 12.85 -1.79 16.17
CA ALA A 162 12.73 -2.71 15.04
C ALA A 162 12.00 -2.06 13.86
N ALA A 163 10.87 -1.38 14.12
CA ALA A 163 10.15 -0.61 13.10
C ALA A 163 11.01 0.50 12.49
N LEU A 164 11.70 1.28 13.32
CA LEU A 164 12.56 2.39 12.85
C LEU A 164 13.79 1.92 12.09
N ARG A 165 14.35 0.74 12.42
CA ARG A 165 15.45 0.13 11.65
C ARG A 165 15.03 -0.12 10.21
N VAL A 166 13.82 -0.66 9.99
CA VAL A 166 13.29 -0.90 8.63
C VAL A 166 13.15 0.43 7.89
N LEU A 167 12.47 1.42 8.47
CA LEU A 167 12.27 2.73 7.82
C LEU A 167 13.60 3.44 7.50
N ALA A 168 14.59 3.36 8.39
CA ALA A 168 15.89 4.00 8.22
C ALA A 168 16.76 3.39 7.11
N ARG A 169 16.42 2.18 6.64
CA ARG A 169 17.13 1.46 5.58
C ARG A 169 16.40 1.47 4.24
N LEU A 170 15.20 2.06 4.18
CA LEU A 170 14.49 2.18 2.91
C LEU A 170 15.27 3.10 1.94
N PRO A 171 15.47 2.68 0.67
CA PRO A 171 16.09 3.53 -0.33
C PRO A 171 15.18 4.70 -0.66
N ARG A 172 15.73 5.76 -1.24
CA ARG A 172 14.92 6.76 -1.93
C ARG A 172 14.48 6.19 -3.26
N ILE A 173 13.21 6.39 -3.59
CA ILE A 173 12.62 5.95 -4.85
C ILE A 173 12.06 7.17 -5.58
N THR A 174 11.83 7.01 -6.89
CA THR A 174 11.17 8.05 -7.67
C THR A 174 9.77 8.31 -7.09
N PRO A 175 9.47 9.54 -6.65
CA PRO A 175 8.13 9.85 -6.16
C PRO A 175 7.13 9.69 -7.29
N LEU A 176 5.91 9.26 -6.94
CA LEU A 176 4.80 9.28 -7.89
C LEU A 176 4.51 10.72 -8.32
N PRO A 177 4.06 10.93 -9.57
CA PRO A 177 3.60 12.24 -10.02
C PRO A 177 2.54 12.76 -9.05
N ALA A 178 2.55 14.07 -8.80
CA ALA A 178 1.61 14.69 -7.87
C ALA A 178 0.17 14.39 -8.29
N ALA A 179 -0.63 13.92 -7.34
CA ALA A 179 -2.03 13.64 -7.56
C ALA A 179 -2.74 14.94 -7.97
N ARG A 180 -3.37 14.92 -9.15
CA ARG A 180 -4.21 16.02 -9.61
C ARG A 180 -5.56 15.93 -8.90
N PRO A 181 -6.26 17.06 -8.71
CA PRO A 181 -7.62 17.02 -8.17
C PRO A 181 -8.49 16.15 -9.08
N VAL A 182 -8.90 15.00 -8.58
CA VAL A 182 -9.77 14.06 -9.28
C VAL A 182 -11.16 14.68 -9.31
N ARG A 183 -11.80 14.66 -10.47
CA ARG A 183 -13.20 15.05 -10.60
C ARG A 183 -14.03 14.03 -9.85
N ALA A 184 -15.02 14.48 -9.07
CA ALA A 184 -15.96 13.56 -8.47
C ALA A 184 -16.72 12.79 -9.56
N HIS A 185 -16.83 11.47 -9.39
CA HIS A 185 -17.57 10.64 -10.34
C HIS A 185 -19.01 11.10 -10.48
N THR A 186 -19.54 11.09 -11.70
CA THR A 186 -20.96 11.35 -11.90
C THR A 186 -21.82 10.21 -11.34
N PRO A 187 -23.13 10.44 -11.07
CA PRO A 187 -24.03 9.38 -10.66
C PRO A 187 -24.17 8.23 -11.68
N ALA A 188 -23.87 8.47 -12.96
CA ALA A 188 -23.85 7.44 -13.98
C ALA A 188 -22.61 6.54 -13.81
N GLU A 189 -21.43 7.15 -13.70
CA GLU A 189 -20.15 6.46 -13.48
C GLU A 189 -20.19 5.62 -12.19
N SER A 190 -20.68 6.22 -11.11
CA SER A 190 -20.86 5.52 -9.82
C SER A 190 -21.74 4.27 -9.94
N ARG A 191 -22.79 4.30 -10.76
CA ARG A 191 -23.65 3.13 -11.03
C ARG A 191 -22.94 2.09 -11.87
N THR A 192 -22.15 2.50 -12.87
CA THR A 192 -21.35 1.59 -13.69
C THR A 192 -20.29 0.89 -12.85
N LEU A 193 -19.53 1.63 -12.03
CA LEU A 193 -18.57 1.07 -11.08
C LEU A 193 -19.25 0.13 -10.06
N GLY A 194 -20.44 0.47 -9.59
CA GLY A 194 -21.25 -0.42 -8.74
C GLY A 194 -21.63 -1.74 -9.43
N ARG A 195 -22.01 -1.70 -10.71
CA ARG A 195 -22.30 -2.91 -11.50
C ARG A 195 -21.04 -3.75 -11.72
N ILE A 196 -19.92 -3.11 -12.04
CA ILE A 196 -18.62 -3.77 -12.22
C ILE A 196 -18.23 -4.51 -10.94
N ARG A 197 -18.25 -3.82 -9.79
CA ARG A 197 -17.99 -4.44 -8.48
C ARG A 197 -18.94 -5.60 -8.19
N GLY A 198 -20.22 -5.46 -8.54
CA GLY A 198 -21.22 -6.53 -8.39
C GLY A 198 -20.96 -7.76 -9.27
N LEU A 199 -20.44 -7.59 -10.49
CA LEU A 199 -20.04 -8.71 -11.35
C LEU A 199 -18.81 -9.43 -10.81
N LEU A 200 -17.81 -8.68 -10.37
CA LEU A 200 -16.59 -9.24 -9.78
C LEU A 200 -16.88 -9.99 -8.49
N ALA A 201 -17.73 -9.44 -7.61
CA ALA A 201 -18.15 -10.14 -6.40
C ALA A 201 -18.87 -11.47 -6.70
N LYS A 202 -19.67 -11.53 -7.78
CA LYS A 202 -20.28 -12.79 -8.24
C LYS A 202 -19.24 -13.77 -8.79
N ALA A 203 -18.26 -13.27 -9.54
CA ALA A 203 -17.17 -14.07 -10.07
C ALA A 203 -16.32 -14.69 -8.95
N GLU A 204 -16.12 -13.97 -7.85
CA GLU A 204 -15.42 -14.43 -6.66
C GLU A 204 -16.22 -15.47 -5.87
N ALA A 205 -17.56 -15.32 -5.83
CA ALA A 205 -18.45 -16.17 -5.04
C ALA A 205 -18.78 -17.52 -5.72
N THR A 206 -18.67 -17.63 -7.04
CA THR A 206 -19.03 -18.87 -7.74
C THR A 206 -17.97 -19.96 -7.62
N ASP A 207 -18.45 -21.21 -7.54
CA ASP A 207 -17.61 -22.40 -7.59
C ASP A 207 -17.34 -22.86 -9.04
N TYR A 208 -18.08 -22.34 -10.02
CA TYR A 208 -17.99 -22.73 -11.43
C TYR A 208 -16.96 -21.86 -12.17
N PRO A 209 -15.84 -22.44 -12.65
CA PRO A 209 -14.78 -21.66 -13.31
C PRO A 209 -15.27 -20.91 -14.55
N GLU A 210 -16.09 -21.55 -15.39
CA GLU A 210 -16.61 -20.94 -16.62
C GLU A 210 -17.52 -19.74 -16.33
N GLU A 211 -18.29 -19.80 -15.24
CA GLU A 211 -19.15 -18.69 -14.80
C GLU A 211 -18.30 -17.51 -14.28
N ALA A 212 -17.31 -17.77 -13.42
CA ALA A 212 -16.40 -16.74 -12.93
C ALA A 212 -15.69 -16.02 -14.08
N GLU A 213 -15.31 -16.78 -15.09
CA GLU A 213 -14.63 -16.28 -16.29
C GLU A 213 -15.57 -15.42 -17.14
N ALA A 214 -16.81 -15.86 -17.37
CA ALA A 214 -17.80 -15.08 -18.11
C ALA A 214 -18.17 -13.77 -17.39
N LEU A 215 -18.30 -13.81 -16.07
CA LEU A 215 -18.58 -12.63 -15.24
C LEU A 215 -17.41 -11.64 -15.26
N SER A 216 -16.17 -12.13 -15.17
CA SER A 216 -14.95 -11.29 -15.24
C SER A 216 -14.77 -10.68 -16.64
N ALA A 217 -15.06 -11.44 -17.70
CA ALA A 217 -15.05 -10.91 -19.07
C ALA A 217 -16.11 -9.82 -19.26
N LYS A 218 -17.32 -10.00 -18.72
CA LYS A 218 -18.37 -8.97 -18.77
C LYS A 218 -18.00 -7.72 -17.98
N ALA A 219 -17.33 -7.89 -16.84
CA ALA A 219 -16.80 -6.76 -16.07
C ALA A 219 -15.75 -5.99 -16.88
N GLN A 220 -14.82 -6.68 -17.54
CA GLN A 220 -13.81 -6.06 -18.41
C GLN A 220 -14.43 -5.30 -19.58
N GLU A 221 -15.44 -5.86 -20.25
CA GLU A 221 -16.17 -5.19 -21.33
C GLU A 221 -16.81 -3.87 -20.84
N LEU A 222 -17.43 -3.88 -19.66
CA LEU A 222 -18.01 -2.67 -19.05
C LEU A 222 -16.94 -1.65 -18.64
N MET A 223 -15.80 -2.09 -18.12
CA MET A 223 -14.66 -1.23 -17.79
C MET A 223 -14.10 -0.55 -19.05
N ALA A 224 -13.90 -1.32 -20.13
CA ALA A 224 -13.40 -0.81 -21.39
C ALA A 224 -14.34 0.25 -21.99
N ARG A 225 -15.65 -0.01 -22.03
CA ARG A 225 -16.64 0.98 -22.48
C ARG A 225 -16.62 2.25 -21.63
N HIS A 226 -16.64 2.09 -20.30
CA HIS A 226 -16.62 3.23 -19.39
C HIS A 226 -15.37 4.11 -19.60
N SER A 227 -14.19 3.52 -19.76
CA SER A 227 -12.98 4.28 -19.99
C SER A 227 -12.95 4.96 -21.38
N ILE A 228 -13.51 4.33 -22.42
CA ILE A 228 -13.69 4.99 -23.73
C ILE A 228 -14.62 6.20 -23.60
N ASP A 229 -15.75 6.06 -22.90
CA ASP A 229 -16.69 7.16 -22.66
C ASP A 229 -16.01 8.32 -21.92
N GLU A 230 -15.20 8.03 -20.89
CA GLU A 230 -14.42 9.06 -20.18
C GLU A 230 -13.41 9.75 -21.09
N ALA A 231 -12.69 9.00 -21.94
CA ALA A 231 -11.73 9.57 -22.88
C ALA A 231 -12.42 10.49 -23.91
N LEU A 232 -13.62 10.13 -24.39
CA LEU A 232 -14.42 10.96 -25.29
C LEU A 232 -14.92 12.23 -24.59
N LEU A 233 -15.36 12.13 -23.34
CA LEU A 233 -15.77 13.28 -22.54
C LEU A 233 -14.62 14.26 -22.26
N ASP A 234 -13.44 13.72 -21.95
CA ASP A 234 -12.21 14.51 -21.75
C ASP A 234 -11.83 15.25 -23.04
N HIS A 235 -11.92 14.59 -24.20
CA HIS A 235 -11.62 15.20 -25.48
C HIS A 235 -12.64 16.30 -25.86
N ALA A 236 -13.94 16.03 -25.73
CA ALA A 236 -14.99 17.03 -26.01
C ALA A 236 -14.87 18.28 -25.09
N GLY A 237 -14.39 18.09 -23.86
CA GLY A 237 -14.12 19.19 -22.93
C GLY A 237 -12.92 20.06 -23.32
N THR A 238 -12.00 19.57 -24.16
CA THR A 238 -10.84 20.34 -24.64
C THR A 238 -11.16 21.27 -25.82
N ASP A 239 -12.18 20.95 -26.63
CA ASP A 239 -12.56 21.74 -27.81
C ASP A 239 -13.45 22.96 -27.48
N ALA A 240 -14.10 22.95 -26.31
CA ALA A 240 -14.98 24.03 -25.86
C ALA A 240 -14.21 25.21 -25.23
N GLY A 241 -13.34 25.89 -26.00
CA GLY A 241 -12.94 27.31 -25.87
C GLY A 241 -12.40 27.88 -24.53
N SER A 242 -12.36 27.09 -23.47
CA SER A 242 -11.83 27.46 -22.16
C SER A 242 -10.33 27.16 -22.17
N GLY A 243 -9.50 28.20 -22.27
CA GLY A 243 -8.03 28.16 -22.38
C GLY A 243 -7.25 27.51 -21.21
N THR A 244 -7.87 26.58 -20.48
CA THR A 244 -7.24 25.61 -19.58
C THR A 244 -7.41 24.20 -20.15
N GLY A 245 -6.98 23.97 -21.39
CA GLY A 245 -6.97 22.65 -22.02
C GLY A 245 -6.20 21.67 -21.13
N ARG A 246 -6.93 20.98 -20.25
CA ARG A 246 -6.38 19.96 -19.36
C ARG A 246 -6.30 18.70 -20.19
N THR A 247 -5.26 18.56 -21.01
CA THR A 247 -4.87 17.24 -21.47
C THR A 247 -4.65 16.41 -20.20
N THR A 248 -5.49 15.39 -20.00
CA THR A 248 -5.37 14.45 -18.88
C THR A 248 -4.00 13.79 -19.06
N ALA A 249 -3.04 14.18 -18.23
CA ALA A 249 -1.73 13.57 -18.25
C ALA A 249 -1.84 12.23 -17.53
N PRO A 250 -1.11 11.17 -17.96
CA PRO A 250 -1.08 9.91 -17.25
C PRO A 250 -0.71 10.11 -15.78
N ALA A 251 -1.45 9.46 -14.89
CA ALA A 251 -1.12 9.32 -13.49
C ALA A 251 -0.32 8.03 -13.25
N ALA A 252 0.13 7.84 -12.01
CA ALA A 252 0.72 6.58 -11.60
C ALA A 252 0.32 6.22 -10.17
N ILE A 253 0.09 4.93 -9.95
CA ILE A 253 -0.20 4.35 -8.64
C ILE A 253 0.76 3.20 -8.36
N ARG A 254 0.96 2.88 -7.07
CA ARG A 254 1.68 1.67 -6.67
C ARG A 254 0.69 0.66 -6.11
N ILE A 255 0.89 -0.58 -6.55
CA ILE A 255 0.18 -1.75 -6.05
C ILE A 255 1.20 -2.66 -5.39
N GLY A 256 1.02 -2.91 -4.09
CA GLY A 256 1.84 -3.86 -3.35
C GLY A 256 1.62 -5.28 -3.86
N ILE A 257 2.70 -6.01 -4.10
CA ILE A 257 2.65 -7.41 -4.51
C ILE A 257 3.21 -8.24 -3.37
N GLU A 258 2.32 -8.93 -2.68
CA GLU A 258 2.69 -9.69 -1.49
C GLU A 258 3.20 -11.09 -1.83
N GLY A 259 4.19 -11.54 -1.05
CA GLY A 259 4.59 -12.95 -1.07
C GLY A 259 3.49 -13.87 -0.54
N PRO A 260 3.58 -15.18 -0.80
CA PRO A 260 4.51 -15.83 -1.72
C PRO A 260 4.12 -15.59 -3.20
N TYR A 261 5.05 -15.93 -4.10
CA TYR A 261 4.88 -15.93 -5.56
C TYR A 261 4.77 -14.53 -6.18
N GLU A 262 5.57 -13.58 -5.69
CA GLU A 262 5.47 -12.17 -6.13
C GLU A 262 5.58 -12.03 -7.65
N GLN A 263 6.50 -12.76 -8.30
CA GLN A 263 6.67 -12.70 -9.75
C GLN A 263 5.41 -13.16 -10.51
N ALA A 264 4.74 -14.22 -10.07
CA ALA A 264 3.54 -14.71 -10.74
C ALA A 264 2.36 -13.74 -10.57
N LYS A 265 2.23 -13.14 -9.38
CA LYS A 265 1.25 -12.08 -9.12
C LYS A 265 1.54 -10.81 -9.92
N ALA A 266 2.81 -10.45 -10.09
CA ALA A 266 3.24 -9.33 -10.93
C ALA A 266 2.92 -9.57 -12.42
N LEU A 267 3.06 -10.81 -12.93
CA LEU A 267 2.64 -11.17 -14.29
C LEU A 267 1.13 -11.05 -14.49
N LEU A 268 0.33 -11.42 -13.48
CA LEU A 268 -1.12 -11.22 -13.51
C LEU A 268 -1.45 -9.73 -13.55
N LEU A 269 -0.78 -8.91 -12.74
CA LEU A 269 -0.98 -7.47 -12.77
C LEU A 269 -0.58 -6.85 -14.12
N ASP A 270 0.53 -7.30 -14.71
CA ASP A 270 0.96 -6.87 -16.05
C ASP A 270 -0.09 -7.22 -17.11
N ALA A 271 -0.67 -8.43 -17.04
CA ALA A 271 -1.77 -8.83 -17.92
C ALA A 271 -3.01 -7.92 -17.78
N VAL A 272 -3.39 -7.58 -16.55
CA VAL A 272 -4.51 -6.68 -16.25
C VAL A 272 -4.21 -5.25 -16.72
N ALA A 273 -3.00 -4.75 -16.48
CA ALA A 273 -2.57 -3.42 -16.89
C ALA A 273 -2.59 -3.27 -18.41
N ALA A 274 -2.03 -4.24 -19.15
CA ALA A 274 -2.02 -4.24 -20.60
C ALA A 274 -3.45 -4.18 -21.20
N ALA A 275 -4.38 -4.95 -20.64
CA ALA A 275 -5.77 -4.94 -21.07
C ALA A 275 -6.52 -3.63 -20.75
N ASN A 276 -6.01 -2.84 -19.80
CA ASN A 276 -6.60 -1.56 -19.40
C ASN A 276 -5.72 -0.38 -19.84
N ARG A 277 -4.98 -0.48 -20.97
CA ARG A 277 -4.12 0.59 -21.51
C ARG A 277 -3.12 1.20 -20.50
N CYS A 278 -2.76 0.44 -19.48
CA CYS A 278 -1.78 0.83 -18.48
C CYS A 278 -0.44 0.14 -18.76
N GLN A 279 0.63 0.73 -18.25
CA GLN A 279 1.97 0.13 -18.21
C GLN A 279 2.30 -0.26 -16.77
N ALA A 280 2.73 -1.50 -16.55
CA ALA A 280 3.14 -2.00 -15.24
C ALA A 280 4.67 -2.13 -15.18
N VAL A 281 5.28 -1.57 -14.13
CA VAL A 281 6.73 -1.70 -13.87
C VAL A 281 6.93 -2.41 -12.53
N TRP A 282 7.43 -3.64 -12.58
CA TRP A 282 7.70 -4.46 -11.41
C TRP A 282 9.02 -4.05 -10.72
N SER A 283 8.95 -3.74 -9.43
CA SER A 283 10.11 -3.44 -8.56
C SER A 283 10.27 -4.56 -7.53
N GLY A 284 10.98 -5.62 -7.92
CA GLY A 284 11.10 -6.86 -7.14
C GLY A 284 11.73 -6.70 -5.76
N ASP A 285 12.74 -5.83 -5.63
CA ASP A 285 13.50 -5.63 -4.39
C ASP A 285 12.63 -5.11 -3.23
N VAL A 286 11.56 -4.38 -3.57
CA VAL A 286 10.69 -3.66 -2.64
C VAL A 286 9.23 -4.15 -2.70
N GLY A 287 8.95 -5.12 -3.56
CA GLY A 287 7.70 -5.88 -3.59
C GLY A 287 6.47 -5.07 -4.05
N PHE A 288 6.60 -4.16 -5.00
CA PHE A 288 5.45 -3.46 -5.60
C PHE A 288 5.59 -3.32 -7.12
N SER A 289 4.45 -3.16 -7.79
CA SER A 289 4.39 -2.72 -9.19
C SER A 289 3.88 -1.30 -9.26
N THR A 290 4.52 -0.47 -10.09
CA THR A 290 4.01 0.86 -10.42
C THR A 290 3.18 0.75 -11.70
N LEU A 291 1.91 1.13 -11.62
CA LEU A 291 1.04 1.27 -12.79
C LEU A 291 1.06 2.72 -13.27
N ILE A 292 1.14 2.91 -14.57
CA ILE A 292 1.11 4.21 -15.23
C ILE A 292 0.00 4.17 -16.28
N GLY A 293 -0.91 5.13 -16.27
CA GLY A 293 -2.09 5.15 -17.13
C GLY A 293 -3.01 6.32 -16.84
N PHE A 294 -4.17 6.34 -17.48
CA PHE A 294 -5.23 7.32 -17.18
C PHE A 294 -6.02 6.89 -15.95
N GLU A 295 -6.64 7.84 -15.24
CA GLU A 295 -7.26 7.56 -13.93
C GLU A 295 -8.32 6.45 -13.99
N ALA A 296 -9.23 6.50 -14.98
CA ALA A 296 -10.27 5.48 -15.15
C ALA A 296 -9.69 4.09 -15.43
N ASP A 297 -8.59 4.03 -16.19
CA ASP A 297 -7.88 2.81 -16.51
C ASP A 297 -7.13 2.25 -15.29
N LEU A 298 -6.56 3.12 -14.45
CA LEU A 298 -5.90 2.74 -13.20
C LEU A 298 -6.90 2.21 -12.16
N GLU A 299 -8.07 2.83 -12.01
CA GLU A 299 -9.14 2.35 -11.11
C GLU A 299 -9.65 0.99 -11.57
N ALA A 300 -9.88 0.80 -12.87
CA ALA A 300 -10.28 -0.48 -13.45
C ALA A 300 -9.23 -1.57 -13.22
N ALA A 301 -7.95 -1.27 -13.49
CA ALA A 301 -6.86 -2.21 -13.33
C ALA A 301 -6.66 -2.64 -11.86
N GLU A 302 -6.71 -1.70 -10.91
CA GLU A 302 -6.58 -2.01 -9.48
C GLU A 302 -7.73 -2.89 -8.96
N LEU A 303 -8.97 -2.54 -9.33
CA LEU A 303 -10.16 -3.29 -8.94
C LEU A 303 -10.13 -4.71 -9.51
N LEU A 304 -9.85 -4.83 -10.82
CA LEU A 304 -9.83 -6.13 -11.49
C LEU A 304 -8.69 -7.02 -11.00
N TYR A 305 -7.49 -6.45 -10.78
CA TYR A 305 -6.36 -7.20 -10.24
C TYR A 305 -6.67 -7.80 -8.87
N THR A 306 -7.28 -7.02 -7.98
CA THR A 306 -7.66 -7.48 -6.63
C THR A 306 -8.64 -8.65 -6.70
N SER A 307 -9.66 -8.55 -7.56
CA SER A 307 -10.61 -9.64 -7.78
C SER A 307 -9.95 -10.90 -8.36
N LEU A 308 -9.15 -10.74 -9.41
CA LEU A 308 -8.50 -11.86 -10.08
C LEU A 308 -7.44 -12.54 -9.21
N LEU A 309 -6.78 -11.83 -8.30
CA LEU A 309 -5.89 -12.46 -7.31
C LEU A 309 -6.64 -13.41 -6.38
N LEU A 310 -7.84 -13.02 -5.92
CA LEU A 310 -8.68 -13.86 -5.08
C LEU A 310 -9.14 -15.10 -5.87
N GLN A 311 -9.63 -14.89 -7.10
CA GLN A 311 -10.04 -15.98 -7.99
C GLN A 311 -8.87 -16.93 -8.31
N ALA A 312 -7.69 -16.41 -8.62
CA ALA A 312 -6.48 -17.20 -8.89
C ALA A 312 -6.10 -18.08 -7.69
N THR A 313 -6.15 -17.50 -6.49
CA THR A 313 -5.82 -18.20 -5.24
C THR A 313 -6.82 -19.33 -4.98
N THR A 314 -8.12 -19.06 -5.09
CA THR A 314 -9.18 -20.06 -4.93
C THR A 314 -9.07 -21.18 -5.96
N ALA A 315 -8.86 -20.85 -7.24
CA ALA A 315 -8.70 -21.83 -8.31
C ALA A 315 -7.45 -22.72 -8.11
N MET A 316 -6.33 -22.12 -7.67
CA MET A 316 -5.10 -22.84 -7.36
C MET A 316 -5.30 -23.85 -6.22
N HIS A 317 -6.01 -23.47 -5.17
CA HIS A 317 -6.30 -24.36 -4.04
C HIS A 317 -7.19 -25.53 -4.48
N ARG A 318 -8.29 -25.25 -5.20
CA ARG A 318 -9.18 -26.30 -5.75
C ARG A 318 -8.43 -27.29 -6.64
N ALA A 319 -7.58 -26.80 -7.55
CA ALA A 319 -6.77 -27.65 -8.42
C ALA A 319 -5.77 -28.51 -7.63
N GLY A 320 -5.15 -27.95 -6.58
CA GLY A 320 -4.27 -28.69 -5.68
C GLY A 320 -4.98 -29.84 -4.95
N ASP A 321 -6.21 -29.62 -4.50
CA ASP A 321 -7.00 -30.61 -3.75
C ASP A 321 -7.55 -31.72 -4.65
N ALA A 322 -8.05 -31.38 -5.85
CA ALA A 322 -8.52 -32.36 -6.83
C ALA A 322 -7.40 -33.34 -7.28
N HIS A 323 -6.14 -32.89 -7.31
CA HIS A 323 -5.02 -33.77 -7.62
C HIS A 323 -4.60 -34.65 -6.43
N HIS A 324 -4.82 -34.21 -5.20
CA HIS A 324 -4.47 -34.99 -4.02
C HIS A 324 -5.32 -36.26 -3.89
N SER A 325 -6.60 -36.20 -4.28
CA SER A 325 -7.48 -37.39 -4.33
C SER A 325 -7.02 -38.44 -5.35
N HIS A 326 -6.17 -38.07 -6.31
CA HIS A 326 -5.61 -38.96 -7.34
C HIS A 326 -4.19 -39.49 -7.00
N GLY A 327 -3.77 -39.41 -5.72
CA GLY A 327 -2.60 -40.12 -5.21
C GLY A 327 -1.23 -39.46 -5.47
N ARG A 328 -1.16 -38.28 -6.11
CA ARG A 328 0.08 -37.49 -6.23
C ARG A 328 -0.09 -36.12 -5.58
N SER A 329 0.59 -35.88 -4.45
CA SER A 329 0.54 -34.59 -3.75
C SER A 329 1.26 -33.51 -4.56
N ARG A 330 0.50 -32.63 -5.25
CA ARG A 330 1.01 -31.42 -5.91
C ARG A 330 0.80 -30.16 -5.07
N ARG A 331 0.72 -30.25 -3.74
CA ARG A 331 0.77 -29.08 -2.84
C ARG A 331 2.18 -28.45 -2.75
N THR A 332 3.03 -28.69 -3.74
CA THR A 332 4.40 -28.19 -3.79
C THR A 332 4.42 -26.71 -4.19
N ARG A 333 5.47 -26.02 -3.77
CA ARG A 333 5.75 -24.63 -4.16
C ARG A 333 5.76 -24.48 -5.69
N ASP A 334 6.38 -25.43 -6.39
CA ASP A 334 6.54 -25.40 -7.85
C ASP A 334 5.21 -25.50 -8.60
N PHE A 335 4.29 -26.35 -8.14
CA PHE A 335 2.94 -26.43 -8.72
C PHE A 335 2.20 -25.10 -8.57
N ARG A 336 2.20 -24.51 -7.37
CA ARG A 336 1.51 -23.23 -7.09
C ARG A 336 2.09 -22.10 -7.92
N GLN A 337 3.42 -22.01 -8.00
CA GLN A 337 4.11 -21.04 -8.84
C GLN A 337 3.71 -21.21 -10.32
N THR A 338 3.77 -22.43 -10.85
CA THR A 338 3.47 -22.71 -12.27
C THR A 338 1.99 -22.46 -12.58
N PHE A 339 1.10 -22.82 -11.65
CA PHE A 339 -0.34 -22.58 -11.77
C PHE A 339 -0.63 -21.09 -11.89
N LEU A 340 -0.05 -20.25 -11.02
CA LEU A 340 -0.28 -18.81 -11.04
C LEU A 340 0.27 -18.16 -12.32
N VAL A 341 1.42 -18.62 -12.81
CA VAL A 341 1.96 -18.17 -14.11
C VAL A 341 1.00 -18.53 -15.26
N ALA A 342 0.53 -19.78 -15.31
CA ALA A 342 -0.42 -20.22 -16.34
C ALA A 342 -1.78 -19.50 -16.23
N TYR A 343 -2.23 -19.21 -15.01
CA TYR A 343 -3.44 -18.42 -14.78
C TYR A 343 -3.28 -17.00 -15.33
N ALA A 344 -2.16 -16.33 -15.06
CA ALA A 344 -1.88 -15.00 -15.58
C ALA A 344 -1.89 -14.95 -17.12
N ASP A 345 -1.28 -15.94 -17.78
CA ASP A 345 -1.26 -16.05 -19.25
C ASP A 345 -2.67 -16.25 -19.85
N ARG A 346 -3.46 -17.14 -19.24
CA ARG A 346 -4.86 -17.37 -19.65
C ARG A 346 -5.73 -16.12 -19.48
N ILE A 347 -5.56 -15.39 -18.37
CA ILE A 347 -6.26 -14.13 -18.12
C ILE A 347 -5.83 -13.07 -19.15
N ARG A 348 -4.53 -12.94 -19.45
CA ARG A 348 -4.03 -12.00 -20.47
C ARG A 348 -4.76 -12.17 -21.79
N THR A 349 -4.79 -13.39 -22.31
CA THR A 349 -5.42 -13.71 -23.60
C THR A 349 -6.89 -13.28 -23.61
N ARG A 350 -7.62 -13.53 -22.51
CA ARG A 350 -9.05 -13.24 -22.40
C ARG A 350 -9.38 -11.78 -22.21
N LEU A 351 -8.67 -11.10 -21.33
CA LEU A 351 -8.90 -9.67 -21.11
C LEU A 351 -8.56 -8.87 -22.37
N THR A 352 -7.53 -9.30 -23.11
CA THR A 352 -7.21 -8.72 -24.42
C THR A 352 -8.37 -8.91 -25.39
N ALA A 353 -8.86 -10.14 -25.57
CA ALA A 353 -10.01 -10.41 -26.45
C ALA A 353 -11.26 -9.60 -26.08
N ALA A 354 -11.62 -9.56 -24.79
CA ALA A 354 -12.78 -8.78 -24.32
C ALA A 354 -12.61 -7.25 -24.54
N THR A 355 -11.39 -6.75 -24.45
CA THR A 355 -11.08 -5.33 -24.70
C THR A 355 -11.14 -5.01 -26.20
N ASP A 356 -10.62 -5.90 -27.04
CA ASP A 356 -10.68 -5.76 -28.50
C ASP A 356 -12.13 -5.77 -29.00
N GLU A 357 -12.95 -6.70 -28.50
CA GLU A 357 -14.40 -6.76 -28.80
C GLU A 357 -15.11 -5.46 -28.42
N ALA A 358 -14.91 -4.97 -27.19
CA ALA A 358 -15.52 -3.72 -26.73
C ALA A 358 -15.06 -2.50 -27.55
N THR A 359 -13.78 -2.46 -27.95
CA THR A 359 -13.21 -1.38 -28.75
C THR A 359 -13.78 -1.37 -30.17
N THR A 360 -13.91 -2.55 -30.79
CA THR A 360 -14.52 -2.67 -32.13
C THR A 360 -15.99 -2.28 -32.13
N GLU A 361 -16.76 -2.69 -31.12
CA GLU A 361 -18.18 -2.32 -30.99
C GLU A 361 -18.35 -0.80 -30.81
N ALA A 362 -17.52 -0.17 -29.97
CA ALA A 362 -17.53 1.29 -29.77
C ALA A 362 -17.20 2.05 -31.06
N ALA A 363 -16.22 1.56 -31.84
CA ALA A 363 -15.87 2.13 -33.14
C ALA A 363 -17.02 2.02 -34.15
N THR A 364 -17.81 0.94 -34.13
CA THR A 364 -18.98 0.79 -35.02
C THR A 364 -20.19 1.63 -34.61
N THR A 365 -20.34 1.93 -33.32
CA THR A 365 -21.48 2.68 -32.77
C THR A 365 -21.29 4.19 -32.87
N THR A 366 -20.04 4.66 -33.03
CA THR A 366 -19.71 6.08 -33.23
C THR A 366 -19.79 6.40 -34.72
N PRO A 367 -20.83 7.10 -35.24
CA PRO A 367 -20.83 7.55 -36.63
C PRO A 367 -19.68 8.53 -36.81
N ALA A 368 -18.95 8.42 -37.92
CA ALA A 368 -17.92 9.40 -38.29
C ALA A 368 -18.53 10.82 -38.26
N LEU A 369 -17.99 11.66 -37.37
CA LEU A 369 -18.30 13.09 -37.30
C LEU A 369 -17.72 13.84 -38.49
#